data_AF-A0A538R6E3-F1
#
_entry.id   AF-A0A538R6E3-F1
#
_cell.length_a   1.000
_cell.length_b   1.000
_cell.length_c   1.000
_cell.angle_alpha   90.00
_cell.angle_beta   90.00
_cell.angle_gamma   90.00
#
_symmetry.space_group_name_H-M   'P 1'
#
loop_
_entity.id
_entity.type
_entity.pdbx_description
1 polymer ?
#
loop_
_entity_poly.entity_id
_entity_poly.type
_entity_poly.pdbx_seq_one_letter_code
_entity_poly.pdbx_strand_id
1 'polypeptide(L)'
;MTGGYDATTGAHNSAEIWDASTGVWTVTGSMTDRRYDHQQVLLGTGKVLVTGGLNAVTPFVASSEEYDPSTGTWSHRAVMANARARFPLVVVAGAPVVLGGLGPAGALAACEKYDAVGHTWSAFASMATPRGGAAAASNGPNAFLVTGGQQGSAWLNSTELYSTAAGAFWPGAPMLGKRAYHTANPVTGNPRVLITGGSDSTGYLKTAEAYFGSFVFPQPGSWSAVSDMSMPRIAHQAVNLSPGRVMVCGGMQTTAGANTKTCETFDTFTFAWSADCDMTTPRDGFTMLTVPSLTRELAAGGRTLASAELSCHHDKCTSGIPLVGTSSACISSICSTDPFCCTTAWDALCIQEVRTICGSLTCPESEGSCPHPLCTPGAALASGCDSGTAGCAASICATDPYCCTTAWDSICVGEVASICGKNCN
;
A
#
# COMPACT_ATOMS: atom_id res chain seq x y z
N MET A 1 16.51 1.58 1.72
CA MET A 1 16.50 2.84 0.95
C MET A 1 17.72 2.87 0.05
N THR A 2 17.57 3.32 -1.20
CA THR A 2 18.70 3.48 -2.14
C THR A 2 18.44 4.71 -3.00
N GLY A 3 19.47 5.54 -3.23
CA GLY A 3 19.42 6.69 -4.14
C GLY A 3 18.44 7.79 -3.73
N GLY A 4 17.87 8.48 -4.71
CA GLY A 4 16.94 9.59 -4.51
C GLY A 4 17.42 10.89 -5.15
N TYR A 5 16.59 11.94 -5.11
CA TYR A 5 16.91 13.25 -5.66
C TYR A 5 16.60 14.34 -4.64
N ASP A 6 17.56 15.22 -4.42
CA ASP A 6 17.40 16.44 -3.64
C ASP A 6 17.60 17.66 -4.56
N ALA A 7 16.75 18.68 -4.41
CA ALA A 7 16.79 19.85 -5.29
C ALA A 7 18.08 20.68 -5.18
N THR A 8 18.81 20.54 -4.07
CA THR A 8 20.04 21.28 -3.81
C THR A 8 21.30 20.46 -4.12
N THR A 9 21.28 19.15 -3.86
CA THR A 9 22.44 18.25 -3.99
C THR A 9 22.34 17.25 -5.14
N GLY A 10 21.19 17.17 -5.80
CA GLY A 10 20.94 16.36 -6.99
C GLY A 10 20.67 14.89 -6.67
N ALA A 11 21.02 14.01 -7.61
CA ALA A 11 20.86 12.57 -7.42
C ALA A 11 21.81 12.03 -6.33
N HIS A 12 21.32 11.11 -5.49
CA HIS A 12 22.07 10.47 -4.41
C HIS A 12 22.50 9.05 -4.77
N ASN A 13 23.53 8.56 -4.09
CA ASN A 13 24.01 7.18 -4.13
C ASN A 13 24.03 6.51 -2.75
N SER A 14 23.52 7.16 -1.71
CA SER A 14 23.43 6.59 -0.37
C SER A 14 22.44 5.42 -0.33
N ALA A 15 22.65 4.53 0.64
CA ALA A 15 21.68 3.52 1.00
C ALA A 15 21.54 3.41 2.53
N GLU A 16 20.34 3.07 2.97
CA GLU A 16 19.99 2.91 4.38
C GLU A 16 19.14 1.67 4.56
N ILE A 17 19.32 0.96 5.67
CA ILE A 17 18.51 -0.19 6.07
C ILE A 17 17.67 0.21 7.26
N TRP A 18 16.41 -0.21 7.26
CA TRP A 18 15.56 -0.14 8.44
C TRP A 18 15.51 -1.48 9.12
N ASP A 19 15.74 -1.45 10.42
CA ASP A 19 15.52 -2.59 11.29
C ASP A 19 14.21 -2.36 12.04
N ALA A 20 13.20 -3.19 11.78
CA ALA A 20 11.91 -3.03 12.44
C ALA A 20 11.90 -3.55 13.88
N SER A 21 12.92 -4.32 14.31
CA SER A 21 13.05 -4.75 15.70
C SER A 21 13.50 -3.59 16.60
N THR A 22 14.33 -2.70 16.06
CA THR A 22 14.84 -1.52 16.77
C THR A 22 14.12 -0.24 16.41
N GLY A 23 13.45 -0.20 15.26
CA GLY A 23 12.80 1.00 14.75
C GLY A 23 13.81 2.07 14.34
N VAL A 24 15.00 1.68 13.86
CA VAL A 24 16.09 2.59 13.51
C VAL A 24 16.55 2.39 12.07
N TRP A 25 16.82 3.51 11.39
CA TRP A 25 17.53 3.53 10.12
C TRP A 25 19.04 3.54 10.35
N THR A 26 19.75 2.66 9.65
CA THR A 26 21.21 2.61 9.68
C THR A 26 21.75 2.81 8.27
N VAL A 27 22.67 3.76 8.12
CA VAL A 27 23.41 3.96 6.87
C VAL A 27 24.25 2.71 6.58
N THR A 28 24.20 2.24 5.34
CA THR A 28 25.02 1.11 4.86
C THR A 28 25.96 1.59 3.74
N GLY A 29 26.61 0.67 3.04
CA GLY A 29 27.41 1.00 1.86
C GLY A 29 26.63 1.84 0.86
N SER A 30 27.35 2.64 0.08
CA SER A 30 26.77 3.47 -0.98
C SER A 30 26.92 2.79 -2.34
N MET A 31 25.94 3.02 -3.21
CA MET A 31 26.05 2.72 -4.64
C MET A 31 27.20 3.52 -5.25
N THR A 32 27.79 3.02 -6.33
CA THR A 32 28.77 3.78 -7.10
C THR A 32 28.08 4.87 -7.90
N ASP A 33 26.96 4.55 -8.55
CA ASP A 33 26.23 5.50 -9.36
C ASP A 33 25.15 6.22 -8.55
N ARG A 34 25.12 7.55 -8.68
CA ARG A 34 24.01 8.36 -8.21
C ARG A 34 22.81 8.15 -9.11
N ARG A 35 21.63 7.90 -8.53
CA ARG A 35 20.42 7.62 -9.29
C ARG A 35 19.14 7.99 -8.56
N TYR A 36 18.13 8.38 -9.34
CA TYR A 36 16.73 8.54 -8.92
C TYR A 36 15.80 8.00 -10.02
N ASP A 37 14.51 7.80 -9.75
CA ASP A 37 13.57 7.13 -10.67
C ASP A 37 14.06 5.73 -11.13
N HIS A 38 14.93 5.09 -10.33
CA HIS A 38 15.42 3.72 -10.51
C HIS A 38 14.44 2.70 -9.92
N GLN A 39 14.68 1.43 -10.21
CA GLN A 39 13.95 0.32 -9.59
C GLN A 39 14.88 -0.54 -8.76
N GLN A 40 14.31 -1.20 -7.75
CA GLN A 40 15.01 -2.16 -6.90
C GLN A 40 14.18 -3.43 -6.70
N VAL A 41 14.83 -4.58 -6.54
CA VAL A 41 14.16 -5.86 -6.28
C VAL A 41 15.03 -6.78 -5.42
N LEU A 42 14.37 -7.51 -4.51
CA LEU A 42 15.01 -8.60 -3.77
C LEU A 42 15.18 -9.82 -4.68
N LEU A 43 16.40 -10.27 -4.84
CA LEU A 43 16.74 -11.48 -5.59
C LEU A 43 16.51 -12.72 -4.73
N GLY A 44 16.26 -13.86 -5.36
CA GLY A 44 16.17 -15.16 -4.67
C GLY A 44 17.45 -15.56 -3.92
N THR A 45 18.57 -14.90 -4.19
CA THR A 45 19.85 -15.04 -3.47
C THR A 45 19.89 -14.28 -2.14
N GLY A 46 18.89 -13.46 -1.82
CA GLY A 46 18.88 -12.56 -0.66
C GLY A 46 19.56 -11.20 -0.90
N LYS A 47 20.14 -10.98 -2.08
CA LYS A 47 20.74 -9.69 -2.48
C LYS A 47 19.68 -8.76 -3.05
N VAL A 48 19.96 -7.45 -3.06
CA VAL A 48 19.07 -6.46 -3.68
C VAL A 48 19.69 -5.97 -4.97
N LEU A 49 19.00 -6.15 -6.09
CA LEU A 49 19.36 -5.53 -7.36
C LEU A 49 18.78 -4.13 -7.42
N VAL A 50 19.60 -3.16 -7.79
CA VAL A 50 19.20 -1.80 -8.18
C VAL A 50 19.58 -1.58 -9.63
N THR A 51 18.67 -1.01 -10.43
CA THR A 51 18.92 -0.84 -11.86
C THR A 51 18.24 0.39 -12.44
N GLY A 52 18.88 0.97 -13.46
CA GLY A 52 18.37 2.10 -14.22
C GLY A 52 18.25 3.39 -13.43
N GLY A 53 17.35 4.26 -13.89
CA GLY A 53 17.08 5.56 -13.32
C GLY A 53 17.71 6.71 -14.11
N LEU A 54 17.72 7.87 -13.48
CA LEU A 54 18.22 9.14 -13.99
C LEU A 54 19.39 9.59 -13.12
N ASN A 55 20.34 10.32 -13.67
CA ASN A 55 21.33 11.04 -12.88
C ASN A 55 21.55 12.45 -13.44
N ALA A 56 22.29 13.30 -12.72
CA ALA A 56 22.44 14.71 -13.06
C ALA A 56 23.31 14.98 -14.31
N VAL A 57 24.08 13.99 -14.79
CA VAL A 57 25.09 14.16 -15.85
C VAL A 57 24.74 13.39 -17.12
N THR A 58 24.11 12.22 -16.97
CA THR A 58 23.60 11.34 -18.01
C THR A 58 22.08 11.18 -17.85
N PRO A 59 21.30 11.49 -18.89
CA PRO A 59 19.85 11.58 -18.76
C PRO A 59 19.18 10.21 -18.52
N PHE A 60 19.84 9.09 -18.75
CA PHE A 60 19.30 7.75 -18.44
C PHE A 60 20.45 6.81 -18.06
N VAL A 61 20.27 6.02 -17.01
CA VAL A 61 21.25 5.07 -16.49
C VAL A 61 20.94 3.67 -17.01
N ALA A 62 21.96 2.96 -17.49
CA ALA A 62 21.85 1.53 -17.86
C ALA A 62 22.48 0.60 -16.82
N SER A 63 23.30 1.16 -15.91
CA SER A 63 24.03 0.37 -14.93
C SER A 63 23.10 -0.27 -13.91
N SER A 64 23.55 -1.43 -13.44
CA SER A 64 22.92 -2.17 -12.35
C SER A 64 23.96 -2.46 -11.28
N GLU A 65 23.50 -2.49 -10.04
CA GLU A 65 24.32 -2.77 -8.86
C GLU A 65 23.57 -3.73 -7.95
N GLU A 66 24.30 -4.65 -7.33
CA GLU A 66 23.76 -5.55 -6.31
C GLU A 66 24.30 -5.20 -4.94
N TYR A 67 23.40 -5.09 -3.97
CA TYR A 67 23.73 -4.96 -2.56
C TYR A 67 23.71 -6.32 -1.88
N ASP A 68 24.77 -6.63 -1.14
CA ASP A 68 24.88 -7.79 -0.28
C ASP A 68 24.62 -7.39 1.19
N PRO A 69 23.46 -7.76 1.77
CA PRO A 69 23.14 -7.39 3.14
C PRO A 69 24.07 -8.02 4.19
N SER A 70 24.75 -9.12 3.86
CA SER A 70 25.62 -9.81 4.82
C SER A 70 26.96 -9.08 5.05
N THR A 71 27.41 -8.33 4.04
CA THR A 71 28.66 -7.56 4.09
C THR A 71 28.44 -6.05 4.10
N GLY A 72 27.23 -5.59 3.77
CA GLY A 72 26.94 -4.16 3.63
C GLY A 72 27.55 -3.54 2.38
N THR A 73 27.95 -4.34 1.39
CA THR A 73 28.71 -3.86 0.21
C THR A 73 27.88 -3.89 -1.06
N TRP A 74 28.16 -2.93 -1.95
CA TRP A 74 27.64 -2.89 -3.31
C TRP A 74 28.62 -3.48 -4.31
N SER A 75 28.11 -4.03 -5.40
CA SER A 75 28.92 -4.52 -6.51
C SER A 75 28.27 -4.20 -7.84
N HIS A 76 29.05 -3.68 -8.79
CA HIS A 76 28.57 -3.49 -10.16
C HIS A 76 28.20 -4.82 -10.83
N ARG A 77 27.16 -4.74 -11.66
CA ARG A 77 26.64 -5.84 -12.47
C ARG A 77 26.52 -5.41 -13.93
N ALA A 78 26.17 -6.36 -14.79
CA ALA A 78 25.96 -6.06 -16.20
C ALA A 78 24.97 -4.91 -16.37
N VAL A 79 25.19 -4.14 -17.43
CA VAL A 79 24.33 -3.03 -17.83
C VAL A 79 23.20 -3.56 -18.71
N MET A 80 22.05 -2.89 -18.65
CA MET A 80 20.98 -3.11 -19.62
C MET A 80 21.42 -2.66 -21.01
N ALA A 81 20.87 -3.28 -22.06
CA ALA A 81 21.06 -2.83 -23.44
C ALA A 81 20.46 -1.44 -23.67
N ASN A 82 19.37 -1.10 -22.98
CA ASN A 82 18.75 0.21 -23.04
C ASN A 82 18.82 0.93 -21.69
N ALA A 83 19.48 2.08 -21.67
CA ALA A 83 19.39 3.01 -20.55
C ALA A 83 17.94 3.48 -20.38
N ARG A 84 17.41 3.39 -19.16
CA ARG A 84 15.99 3.63 -18.90
C ARG A 84 15.72 4.15 -17.49
N ALA A 85 14.62 4.87 -17.34
CA ALA A 85 14.05 5.31 -16.07
C ALA A 85 12.51 5.19 -16.10
N ARG A 86 11.84 5.30 -14.94
CA ARG A 86 10.37 5.32 -14.85
C ARG A 86 9.72 4.10 -15.51
N PHE A 87 10.32 2.93 -15.32
CA PHE A 87 9.82 1.64 -15.76
C PHE A 87 9.33 0.84 -14.55
N PRO A 88 8.32 -0.03 -14.71
CA PRO A 88 8.05 -1.07 -13.73
C PRO A 88 9.10 -2.19 -13.82
N LEU A 89 9.40 -2.78 -12.66
CA LEU A 89 10.24 -3.96 -12.48
C LEU A 89 9.41 -5.06 -11.81
N VAL A 90 9.33 -6.23 -12.44
CA VAL A 90 8.57 -7.38 -11.94
C VAL A 90 9.46 -8.60 -11.79
N VAL A 91 9.05 -9.58 -10.98
CA VAL A 91 9.70 -10.89 -10.92
C VAL A 91 8.77 -11.91 -11.56
N VAL A 92 9.25 -12.58 -12.62
CA VAL A 92 8.48 -13.62 -13.33
C VAL A 92 9.35 -14.87 -13.47
N ALA A 93 8.80 -16.02 -13.09
CA ALA A 93 9.51 -17.29 -12.95
C ALA A 93 10.84 -17.14 -12.17
N GLY A 94 10.82 -16.35 -11.10
CA GLY A 94 11.98 -16.11 -10.22
C GLY A 94 13.02 -15.14 -10.76
N ALA A 95 12.84 -14.58 -11.95
CA ALA A 95 13.79 -13.66 -12.57
C ALA A 95 13.25 -12.23 -12.64
N PRO A 96 14.06 -11.21 -12.30
CA PRO A 96 13.69 -9.81 -12.51
C PRO A 96 13.56 -9.46 -13.99
N VAL A 97 12.52 -8.70 -14.33
CA VAL A 97 12.28 -8.19 -15.69
C VAL A 97 11.90 -6.72 -15.62
N VAL A 98 12.65 -5.88 -16.34
CA VAL A 98 12.32 -4.46 -16.55
C VAL A 98 11.43 -4.32 -17.78
N LEU A 99 10.40 -3.49 -17.68
CA LEU A 99 9.37 -3.38 -18.70
C LEU A 99 9.32 -1.95 -19.26
N GLY A 100 9.69 -1.75 -20.53
CA GLY A 100 9.64 -0.42 -21.15
C GLY A 100 10.39 0.66 -20.35
N GLY A 101 9.73 1.76 -20.04
CA GLY A 101 10.33 2.95 -19.42
C GLY A 101 10.58 4.07 -20.42
N LEU A 102 11.15 5.16 -19.93
CA LEU A 102 11.68 6.23 -20.75
C LEU A 102 13.17 6.01 -20.95
N GLY A 103 13.63 6.08 -22.20
CA GLY A 103 15.04 6.15 -22.57
C GLY A 103 15.34 7.44 -23.37
N PRO A 104 16.57 7.59 -23.89
CA PRO A 104 16.99 8.79 -24.61
C PRO A 104 16.12 9.15 -25.82
N ALA A 105 15.56 8.14 -26.50
CA ALA A 105 14.70 8.32 -27.67
C ALA A 105 13.20 8.39 -27.34
N GLY A 106 12.83 8.38 -26.05
CA GLY A 106 11.44 8.37 -25.59
C GLY A 106 11.01 7.05 -24.97
N ALA A 107 9.71 6.76 -25.00
CA ALA A 107 9.14 5.56 -24.39
C ALA A 107 9.61 4.28 -25.09
N LEU A 108 9.96 3.26 -24.29
CA LEU A 108 10.45 1.97 -24.75
C LEU A 108 9.33 0.92 -24.68
N ALA A 109 9.29 0.04 -25.68
CA ALA A 109 8.53 -1.21 -25.64
C ALA A 109 9.41 -2.40 -25.22
N ALA A 110 10.74 -2.27 -25.38
CA ALA A 110 11.70 -3.31 -25.07
C ALA A 110 11.68 -3.66 -23.58
N CYS A 111 11.68 -4.94 -23.29
CA CYS A 111 11.82 -5.47 -21.94
C CYS A 111 13.13 -6.27 -21.84
N GLU A 112 13.73 -6.31 -20.66
CA GLU A 112 14.98 -7.03 -20.43
C GLU A 112 14.88 -7.85 -19.15
N LYS A 113 15.45 -9.06 -19.17
CA LYS A 113 15.44 -10.02 -18.06
C LYS A 113 16.84 -10.12 -17.47
N TYR A 114 16.91 -10.08 -16.14
CA TYR A 114 18.15 -10.27 -15.40
C TYR A 114 18.32 -11.74 -14.98
N ASP A 115 19.50 -12.29 -15.25
CA ASP A 115 19.96 -13.54 -14.65
C ASP A 115 20.83 -13.23 -13.42
N ALA A 116 20.32 -13.54 -12.24
CA ALA A 116 21.02 -13.30 -10.98
C ALA A 116 22.19 -14.25 -10.73
N VAL A 117 22.27 -15.38 -11.44
CA VAL A 117 23.39 -16.33 -11.32
C VAL A 117 24.52 -15.92 -12.25
N GLY A 118 24.21 -15.65 -13.52
CA GLY A 118 25.18 -15.17 -14.50
C GLY A 118 25.54 -13.69 -14.38
N HIS A 119 24.75 -12.92 -13.62
CA HIS A 119 24.85 -11.45 -13.50
C HIS A 119 24.73 -10.72 -14.85
N THR A 120 23.89 -11.22 -15.75
CA THR A 120 23.72 -10.71 -17.12
C THR A 120 22.30 -10.25 -17.40
N TRP A 121 22.17 -9.25 -18.28
CA TRP A 121 20.90 -8.89 -18.91
C TRP A 121 20.75 -9.58 -20.26
N SER A 122 19.52 -9.97 -20.57
CA SER A 122 19.13 -10.53 -21.86
C SER A 122 17.79 -9.95 -22.32
N ALA A 123 17.55 -9.97 -23.64
CA ALA A 123 16.28 -9.50 -24.19
C ALA A 123 15.12 -10.36 -23.67
N PHE A 124 14.01 -9.71 -23.33
CA PHE A 124 12.74 -10.36 -23.02
C PHE A 124 11.71 -10.08 -24.13
N ALA A 125 10.55 -10.73 -24.08
CA ALA A 125 9.44 -10.38 -24.97
C ALA A 125 9.14 -8.87 -24.87
N SER A 126 8.95 -8.19 -26.00
CA SER A 126 8.63 -6.76 -26.03
C SER A 126 7.12 -6.55 -25.92
N MET A 127 6.72 -5.46 -25.28
CA MET A 127 5.35 -4.97 -25.32
C MET A 127 5.00 -4.50 -26.74
N ALA A 128 3.71 -4.55 -27.10
CA ALA A 128 3.22 -3.93 -28.33
C ALA A 128 3.23 -2.41 -28.24
N THR A 129 2.98 -1.86 -27.05
CA THR A 129 2.90 -0.41 -26.81
C THR A 129 4.14 0.05 -26.03
N PRO A 130 4.92 1.02 -26.53
CA PRO A 130 5.97 1.66 -25.75
C PRO A 130 5.37 2.46 -24.59
N ARG A 131 5.96 2.37 -23.39
CA ARG A 131 5.38 2.96 -22.17
C ARG A 131 6.44 3.54 -21.24
N GLY A 132 6.39 4.83 -20.96
CA GLY A 132 7.11 5.45 -19.84
C GLY A 132 6.19 5.77 -18.68
N GLY A 133 6.62 5.58 -17.43
CA GLY A 133 5.79 5.81 -16.25
C GLY A 133 4.59 4.86 -16.15
N ALA A 134 4.66 3.67 -16.75
CA ALA A 134 3.66 2.63 -16.54
C ALA A 134 3.85 1.96 -15.17
N ALA A 135 2.81 1.28 -14.71
CA ALA A 135 2.86 0.41 -13.54
C ALA A 135 2.62 -1.04 -13.95
N ALA A 136 3.07 -1.99 -13.14
CA ALA A 136 2.80 -3.41 -13.36
C ALA A 136 2.44 -4.10 -12.06
N ALA A 137 1.46 -5.01 -12.11
CA ALA A 137 1.05 -5.84 -10.99
C ALA A 137 1.23 -7.32 -11.36
N SER A 138 1.89 -8.07 -10.49
CA SER A 138 2.10 -9.51 -10.66
C SER A 138 0.85 -10.28 -10.26
N ASN A 139 0.52 -11.34 -11.01
CA ASN A 139 -0.52 -12.30 -10.65
C ASN A 139 0.11 -13.69 -10.50
N GLY A 140 0.56 -13.96 -9.28
CA GLY A 140 1.37 -15.13 -8.99
C GLY A 140 2.76 -15.05 -9.65
N PRO A 141 3.50 -16.17 -9.66
CA PRO A 141 4.90 -16.18 -10.07
C PRO A 141 5.11 -16.10 -11.59
N ASN A 142 4.05 -16.27 -12.38
CA ASN A 142 4.16 -16.60 -13.81
C ASN A 142 3.39 -15.65 -14.74
N ALA A 143 2.74 -14.63 -14.21
CA ALA A 143 1.99 -13.67 -15.01
C ALA A 143 1.99 -12.29 -14.37
N PHE A 144 1.85 -11.25 -15.19
CA PHE A 144 1.73 -9.86 -14.73
C PHE A 144 0.98 -9.01 -15.75
N LEU A 145 0.34 -7.95 -15.26
CA LEU A 145 -0.38 -6.96 -16.06
C LEU A 145 0.36 -5.63 -15.99
N VAL A 146 0.64 -5.05 -17.16
CA VAL A 146 1.20 -3.71 -17.31
C VAL A 146 0.08 -2.75 -17.66
N THR A 147 0.04 -1.60 -16.99
CA THR A 147 -1.07 -0.65 -17.09
C THR A 147 -0.56 0.75 -17.39
N GLY A 148 -1.24 1.42 -18.32
CA GLY A 148 -1.05 2.84 -18.61
C GLY A 148 0.36 3.21 -19.06
N GLY A 149 0.83 4.36 -18.58
CA GLY A 149 2.06 5.02 -18.99
C GLY A 149 1.79 6.12 -20.03
N GLN A 150 2.88 6.70 -20.54
CA GLN A 150 2.83 7.79 -21.51
C GLN A 150 3.82 7.57 -22.66
N GLN A 151 3.48 8.16 -23.81
CA GLN A 151 4.31 8.30 -25.00
C GLN A 151 4.34 9.78 -25.41
N GLY A 152 5.42 10.49 -25.09
CA GLY A 152 5.46 11.94 -25.27
C GLY A 152 4.33 12.61 -24.48
N SER A 153 3.41 13.28 -25.17
CA SER A 153 2.22 13.93 -24.61
C SER A 153 0.96 13.05 -24.60
N ALA A 154 1.06 11.77 -24.98
CA ALA A 154 -0.07 10.85 -25.00
C ALA A 154 -0.07 9.93 -23.77
N TRP A 155 -1.04 10.11 -22.87
CA TRP A 155 -1.32 9.17 -21.78
C TRP A 155 -2.12 7.98 -22.28
N LEU A 156 -1.80 6.81 -21.73
CA LEU A 156 -2.36 5.54 -22.14
C LEU A 156 -3.36 5.04 -21.10
N ASN A 157 -4.48 4.48 -21.56
CA ASN A 157 -5.34 3.62 -20.76
C ASN A 157 -5.23 2.14 -21.17
N SER A 158 -4.43 1.83 -22.20
CA SER A 158 -4.23 0.46 -22.64
C SER A 158 -3.49 -0.35 -21.58
N THR A 159 -3.75 -1.66 -21.57
CA THR A 159 -3.06 -2.60 -20.70
C THR A 159 -2.51 -3.75 -21.54
N GLU A 160 -1.45 -4.38 -21.05
CA GLU A 160 -0.85 -5.56 -21.68
C GLU A 160 -0.53 -6.60 -20.63
N LEU A 161 -0.88 -7.84 -20.93
CA LEU A 161 -0.76 -8.97 -20.04
C LEU A 161 0.31 -9.93 -20.59
N TYR A 162 1.13 -10.46 -19.69
CA TYR A 162 2.12 -11.49 -19.99
C TYR A 162 1.89 -12.71 -19.12
N SER A 163 2.13 -13.91 -19.67
CA SER A 163 2.35 -15.13 -18.89
C SER A 163 3.48 -15.97 -19.47
N THR A 164 4.14 -16.73 -18.60
CA THR A 164 5.18 -17.68 -19.00
C THR A 164 4.63 -18.84 -19.85
N ALA A 165 3.35 -19.17 -19.72
CA ALA A 165 2.70 -20.21 -20.53
C ALA A 165 2.59 -19.81 -22.00
N ALA A 166 2.28 -18.53 -22.28
CA ALA A 166 2.22 -18.00 -23.64
C ALA A 166 3.59 -17.51 -24.14
N GLY A 167 4.47 -17.09 -23.24
CA GLY A 167 5.80 -16.56 -23.58
C GLY A 167 5.77 -15.21 -24.30
N ALA A 168 4.63 -14.55 -24.39
CA ALA A 168 4.43 -13.30 -25.13
C ALA A 168 3.47 -12.35 -24.40
N PHE A 169 3.46 -11.08 -24.81
CA PHE A 169 2.46 -10.10 -24.40
C PHE A 169 1.20 -10.23 -25.24
N TRP A 170 0.05 -9.95 -24.64
CA TRP A 170 -1.21 -9.75 -25.36
C TRP A 170 -2.01 -8.57 -24.80
N PRO A 171 -2.91 -7.98 -25.61
CA PRO A 171 -3.76 -6.89 -25.16
C PRO A 171 -4.63 -7.30 -23.96
N GLY A 172 -4.62 -6.49 -22.90
CA GLY A 172 -5.59 -6.58 -21.81
C GLY A 172 -6.76 -5.62 -22.02
N ALA A 173 -7.76 -5.69 -21.14
CA ALA A 173 -8.84 -4.71 -21.15
C ALA A 173 -8.31 -3.31 -20.80
N PRO A 174 -8.71 -2.26 -21.54
CA PRO A 174 -8.28 -0.91 -21.24
C PRO A 174 -8.87 -0.44 -19.90
N MET A 175 -8.08 0.34 -19.16
CA MET A 175 -8.54 1.09 -17.99
C MET A 175 -9.59 2.12 -18.41
N LEU A 176 -10.43 2.53 -17.47
CA LEU A 176 -11.46 3.56 -17.66
C LEU A 176 -10.81 4.92 -17.92
N GLY A 177 -9.79 5.26 -17.14
CA GLY A 177 -9.01 6.49 -17.28
C GLY A 177 -7.64 6.25 -17.93
N LYS A 178 -7.15 7.25 -18.66
CA LYS A 178 -5.73 7.31 -19.06
C LYS A 178 -4.91 7.70 -17.84
N ARG A 179 -3.77 7.05 -17.61
CA ARG A 179 -2.89 7.42 -16.49
C ARG A 179 -1.44 6.99 -16.71
N ALA A 180 -0.53 7.80 -16.19
CA ALA A 180 0.89 7.48 -16.02
C ALA A 180 1.32 7.83 -14.60
N TYR A 181 2.43 7.26 -14.14
CA TYR A 181 3.01 7.46 -12.80
C TYR A 181 2.05 7.12 -11.65
N HIS A 182 1.07 6.27 -11.93
CA HIS A 182 0.20 5.61 -10.97
C HIS A 182 0.91 4.39 -10.37
N THR A 183 0.32 3.81 -9.33
CA THR A 183 0.74 2.50 -8.82
C THR A 183 -0.22 1.42 -9.31
N ALA A 184 0.26 0.18 -9.36
CA ALA A 184 -0.55 -1.01 -9.65
C ALA A 184 -0.22 -2.08 -8.62
N ASN A 185 -1.17 -2.33 -7.73
CA ASN A 185 -1.00 -3.21 -6.57
C ASN A 185 -1.73 -4.53 -6.81
N PRO A 186 -1.04 -5.68 -6.70
CA PRO A 186 -1.72 -6.96 -6.76
C PRO A 186 -2.56 -7.14 -5.49
N VAL A 187 -3.82 -7.51 -5.65
CA VAL A 187 -4.76 -7.74 -4.55
C VAL A 187 -5.10 -9.22 -4.47
N THR A 188 -5.14 -9.75 -3.23
CA THR A 188 -5.53 -11.14 -3.00
C THR A 188 -7.04 -11.27 -3.19
N GLY A 189 -7.48 -12.22 -4.02
CA GLY A 189 -8.90 -12.42 -4.31
C GLY A 189 -9.39 -11.58 -5.48
N ASN A 190 -10.60 -11.02 -5.36
CA ASN A 190 -11.19 -10.09 -6.32
C ASN A 190 -11.46 -8.76 -5.60
N PRO A 191 -11.00 -7.62 -6.15
CA PRO A 191 -10.29 -7.48 -7.41
C PRO A 191 -8.87 -8.08 -7.36
N ARG A 192 -8.26 -8.29 -8.53
CA ARG A 192 -6.89 -8.83 -8.65
C ARG A 192 -5.82 -7.75 -8.68
N VAL A 193 -6.17 -6.55 -9.15
CA VAL A 193 -5.28 -5.40 -9.21
C VAL A 193 -6.05 -4.16 -8.81
N LEU A 194 -5.43 -3.32 -7.98
CA LEU A 194 -5.85 -1.96 -7.73
C LEU A 194 -4.86 -1.01 -8.39
N ILE A 195 -5.33 -0.08 -9.21
CA ILE A 195 -4.52 1.05 -9.69
C ILE A 195 -4.97 2.32 -8.99
N THR A 196 -4.02 3.16 -8.58
CA THR A 196 -4.33 4.37 -7.81
C THR A 196 -3.53 5.57 -8.30
N GLY A 197 -4.19 6.72 -8.37
CA GLY A 197 -3.59 8.01 -8.70
C GLY A 197 -2.92 8.07 -10.07
N GLY A 198 -1.79 8.77 -10.13
CA GLY A 198 -1.07 9.10 -11.36
C GLY A 198 -1.46 10.46 -11.93
N SER A 199 -1.18 10.66 -13.21
CA SER A 199 -1.58 11.85 -13.95
C SER A 199 -2.12 11.50 -15.33
N ASP A 200 -2.93 12.42 -15.85
CA ASP A 200 -3.38 12.44 -17.23
C ASP A 200 -3.17 13.83 -17.86
N SER A 201 -3.80 14.09 -19.01
CA SER A 201 -3.73 15.36 -19.70
C SER A 201 -4.41 16.53 -18.97
N THR A 202 -5.23 16.25 -17.96
CA THR A 202 -6.01 17.23 -17.20
C THR A 202 -5.35 17.59 -15.87
N GLY A 203 -4.57 16.67 -15.29
CA GLY A 203 -3.85 16.93 -14.06
C GLY A 203 -3.51 15.66 -13.29
N TYR A 204 -3.34 15.80 -11.99
CA TYR A 204 -3.07 14.68 -11.09
C TYR A 204 -4.37 14.03 -10.64
N LEU A 205 -4.37 12.72 -10.55
CA LEU A 205 -5.56 11.91 -10.34
C LEU A 205 -5.68 11.52 -8.87
N LYS A 206 -6.89 11.67 -8.33
CA LYS A 206 -7.30 11.01 -7.07
C LYS A 206 -8.06 9.70 -7.30
N THR A 207 -8.37 9.41 -8.56
CA THR A 207 -9.19 8.26 -8.93
C THR A 207 -8.42 6.96 -8.82
N ALA A 208 -9.14 5.91 -8.47
CA ALA A 208 -8.64 4.55 -8.44
C ALA A 208 -9.57 3.63 -9.25
N GLU A 209 -8.99 2.56 -9.78
CA GLU A 209 -9.75 1.55 -10.53
C GLU A 209 -9.29 0.15 -10.09
N ALA A 210 -10.24 -0.78 -10.11
CA ALA A 210 -10.01 -2.16 -9.75
C ALA A 210 -10.20 -3.07 -10.97
N TYR A 211 -9.26 -3.99 -11.15
CA TYR A 211 -9.30 -5.00 -12.21
C TYR A 211 -9.92 -6.29 -11.70
N PHE A 212 -10.96 -6.74 -12.39
CA PHE A 212 -11.67 -7.98 -12.14
C PHE A 212 -11.47 -8.92 -13.31
N GLY A 213 -10.71 -9.99 -13.13
CA GLY A 213 -10.69 -11.06 -14.12
C GLY A 213 -9.44 -11.90 -14.11
N SER A 214 -9.33 -12.71 -15.13
CA SER A 214 -8.27 -13.70 -15.24
C SER A 214 -7.04 -13.11 -15.92
N PHE A 215 -5.86 -13.56 -15.49
CA PHE A 215 -4.60 -13.34 -16.20
C PHE A 215 -4.35 -14.45 -17.24
N VAL A 216 -5.42 -15.11 -17.67
CA VAL A 216 -5.38 -16.25 -18.59
C VAL A 216 -5.82 -15.79 -19.97
N PHE A 217 -4.98 -16.09 -20.95
CA PHE A 217 -5.30 -15.88 -22.35
C PHE A 217 -6.46 -16.79 -22.81
N PRO A 218 -7.42 -16.32 -23.64
CA PRO A 218 -7.56 -14.98 -24.20
C PRO A 218 -8.66 -14.16 -23.51
N GLN A 219 -9.00 -14.43 -22.25
CA GLN A 219 -10.12 -13.76 -21.58
C GLN A 219 -9.62 -12.61 -20.71
N PRO A 220 -9.51 -11.37 -21.25
CA PRO A 220 -9.19 -10.23 -20.41
C PRO A 220 -10.32 -10.01 -19.40
N GLY A 221 -9.95 -9.67 -18.17
CA GLY A 221 -10.87 -9.12 -17.19
C GLY A 221 -11.47 -7.77 -17.59
N SER A 222 -12.18 -7.15 -16.66
CA SER A 222 -12.77 -5.83 -16.75
C SER A 222 -12.18 -4.88 -15.72
N TRP A 223 -12.30 -3.58 -15.98
CA TRP A 223 -11.99 -2.54 -15.00
C TRP A 223 -13.28 -1.96 -14.45
N SER A 224 -13.28 -1.57 -13.18
CA SER A 224 -14.36 -0.81 -12.57
C SER A 224 -13.79 0.30 -11.70
N ALA A 225 -14.46 1.45 -11.70
CA ALA A 225 -14.11 2.55 -10.81
C ALA A 225 -14.43 2.15 -9.38
N VAL A 226 -13.56 2.57 -8.46
CA VAL A 226 -13.78 2.45 -7.01
C VAL A 226 -13.84 3.85 -6.42
N SER A 227 -14.04 3.97 -5.10
CA SER A 227 -14.00 5.29 -4.46
C SER A 227 -12.67 6.02 -4.73
N ASP A 228 -12.76 7.35 -4.78
CA ASP A 228 -11.59 8.21 -4.93
C ASP A 228 -10.84 8.37 -3.62
N MET A 229 -9.50 8.52 -3.71
CA MET A 229 -8.70 9.02 -2.59
C MET A 229 -9.17 10.44 -2.20
N SER A 230 -8.86 10.87 -0.98
CA SER A 230 -9.22 12.23 -0.52
C SER A 230 -8.51 13.34 -1.32
N MET A 231 -7.38 13.01 -1.96
CA MET A 231 -6.53 13.96 -2.69
C MET A 231 -5.83 13.32 -3.89
N PRO A 232 -5.51 14.10 -4.93
CA PRO A 232 -4.75 13.59 -6.07
C PRO A 232 -3.31 13.30 -5.68
N ARG A 233 -2.74 12.25 -6.28
CA ARG A 233 -1.37 11.81 -6.01
C ARG A 233 -0.72 11.29 -7.28
N ILE A 234 0.51 11.69 -7.52
CA ILE A 234 1.39 11.13 -8.56
C ILE A 234 2.72 10.74 -7.94
N ALA A 235 3.35 9.66 -8.43
CA ALA A 235 4.61 9.15 -7.89
C ALA A 235 4.56 8.87 -6.37
N HIS A 236 3.35 8.59 -5.86
CA HIS A 236 3.14 8.01 -4.54
C HIS A 236 3.60 6.55 -4.53
N GLN A 237 3.68 5.98 -3.34
CA GLN A 237 3.86 4.54 -3.21
C GLN A 237 2.63 3.88 -2.64
N ALA A 238 2.48 2.61 -2.99
CA ALA A 238 1.35 1.82 -2.60
C ALA A 238 1.82 0.42 -2.24
N VAL A 239 1.28 -0.14 -1.16
CA VAL A 239 1.77 -1.36 -0.54
C VAL A 239 0.63 -2.14 0.08
N ASN A 240 0.77 -3.46 0.15
CA ASN A 240 -0.26 -4.32 0.72
C ASN A 240 0.03 -4.55 2.21
N LEU A 241 -0.83 -3.98 3.08
CA LEU A 241 -0.74 -4.14 4.54
C LEU A 241 -1.14 -5.54 4.98
N SER A 242 -2.22 -6.04 4.39
CA SER A 242 -2.82 -7.33 4.70
C SER A 242 -3.61 -7.81 3.47
N PRO A 243 -4.06 -9.07 3.43
CA PRO A 243 -5.05 -9.48 2.44
C PRO A 243 -6.23 -8.50 2.44
N GLY A 244 -6.47 -7.90 1.28
CA GLY A 244 -7.57 -6.95 1.06
C GLY A 244 -7.39 -5.53 1.60
N ARG A 245 -6.17 -5.13 2.00
CA ARG A 245 -5.86 -3.74 2.34
C ARG A 245 -4.63 -3.23 1.59
N VAL A 246 -4.78 -2.08 0.95
CA VAL A 246 -3.69 -1.40 0.23
C VAL A 246 -3.49 -0.03 0.83
N MET A 247 -2.33 0.24 1.41
CA MET A 247 -1.96 1.58 1.87
C MET A 247 -1.31 2.35 0.72
N VAL A 248 -1.66 3.63 0.59
CA VAL A 248 -1.06 4.59 -0.33
C VAL A 248 -0.49 5.74 0.46
N CYS A 249 0.78 6.07 0.24
CA CYS A 249 1.49 7.11 0.96
C CYS A 249 2.21 8.07 0.03
N GLY A 250 2.24 9.34 0.43
CA GLY A 250 3.04 10.37 -0.21
C GLY A 250 2.57 10.74 -1.63
N GLY A 251 3.54 11.14 -2.46
CA GLY A 251 3.34 11.64 -3.81
C GLY A 251 3.24 13.17 -3.89
N MET A 252 3.15 13.67 -5.13
CA MET A 252 2.86 15.09 -5.40
C MET A 252 1.36 15.32 -5.57
N GLN A 253 0.84 16.37 -4.95
CA GLN A 253 -0.58 16.74 -5.01
C GLN A 253 -0.90 17.78 -6.08
N THR A 254 0.05 18.62 -6.43
CA THR A 254 -0.16 19.72 -7.38
C THR A 254 1.02 19.83 -8.34
N THR A 255 0.75 20.34 -9.53
CA THR A 255 1.78 20.64 -10.54
C THR A 255 2.79 21.68 -10.08
N ALA A 256 2.50 22.41 -9.00
CA ALA A 256 3.42 23.32 -8.33
C ALA A 256 4.44 22.63 -7.41
N GLY A 257 4.41 21.29 -7.30
CA GLY A 257 5.43 20.51 -6.56
C GLY A 257 5.16 20.34 -5.06
N ALA A 258 3.89 20.38 -4.64
CA ALA A 258 3.52 20.11 -3.25
C ALA A 258 3.59 18.60 -2.94
N ASN A 259 4.69 18.16 -2.34
CA ASN A 259 4.81 16.80 -1.81
C ASN A 259 3.91 16.63 -0.60
N THR A 260 3.27 15.47 -0.48
CA THR A 260 2.50 15.11 0.70
C THR A 260 3.19 14.07 1.55
N LYS A 261 2.91 14.12 2.84
CA LYS A 261 3.24 13.07 3.80
C LYS A 261 2.06 12.14 4.06
N THR A 262 0.86 12.49 3.59
CA THR A 262 -0.36 11.80 3.98
C THR A 262 -0.40 10.37 3.49
N CYS A 263 -1.02 9.51 4.27
CA CYS A 263 -1.30 8.12 3.91
C CYS A 263 -2.80 7.83 3.99
N GLU A 264 -3.28 6.94 3.14
CA GLU A 264 -4.65 6.48 3.10
C GLU A 264 -4.68 4.99 2.78
N THR A 265 -5.60 4.26 3.39
CA THR A 265 -5.75 2.82 3.19
C THR A 265 -7.06 2.51 2.47
N PHE A 266 -6.94 1.73 1.40
CA PHE A 266 -8.04 1.19 0.63
C PHE A 266 -8.40 -0.20 1.12
N ASP A 267 -9.66 -0.40 1.46
CA ASP A 267 -10.24 -1.70 1.77
C ASP A 267 -10.90 -2.30 0.52
N THR A 268 -10.44 -3.48 0.10
CA THR A 268 -10.86 -4.10 -1.16
C THR A 268 -12.19 -4.84 -1.06
N PHE A 269 -12.76 -4.96 0.15
CA PHE A 269 -14.08 -5.57 0.36
C PHE A 269 -15.19 -4.52 0.28
N THR A 270 -14.93 -3.36 0.88
CA THR A 270 -15.84 -2.22 0.88
C THR A 270 -15.64 -1.26 -0.29
N PHE A 271 -14.50 -1.39 -0.99
CA PHE A 271 -14.06 -0.48 -2.04
C PHE A 271 -13.97 0.99 -1.58
N ALA A 272 -13.63 1.19 -0.31
CA ALA A 272 -13.60 2.49 0.36
C ALA A 272 -12.19 2.87 0.83
N TRP A 273 -11.89 4.16 0.82
CA TRP A 273 -10.69 4.74 1.42
C TRP A 273 -10.95 5.19 2.85
N SER A 274 -9.92 5.06 3.68
CA SER A 274 -9.86 5.62 5.03
C SER A 274 -8.52 6.33 5.21
N ALA A 275 -8.50 7.41 5.99
CA ALA A 275 -7.26 8.08 6.34
C ALA A 275 -6.38 7.16 7.19
N ASP A 276 -5.08 7.22 6.98
CA ASP A 276 -4.07 6.47 7.74
C ASP A 276 -2.98 7.41 8.28
N CYS A 277 -2.02 6.87 9.01
CA CYS A 277 -0.94 7.63 9.62
C CYS A 277 -0.02 8.25 8.57
N ASP A 278 0.13 9.57 8.61
CA ASP A 278 1.08 10.30 7.78
C ASP A 278 2.54 9.86 7.99
N MET A 279 3.34 9.91 6.93
CA MET A 279 4.80 9.84 7.00
C MET A 279 5.39 11.03 7.81
N THR A 280 6.61 10.86 8.33
CA THR A 280 7.35 11.94 9.02
C THR A 280 7.74 13.09 8.10
N THR A 281 7.97 12.79 6.82
CA THR A 281 8.43 13.76 5.82
C THR A 281 7.59 13.61 4.55
N PRO A 282 7.15 14.70 3.91
CA PRO A 282 6.49 14.62 2.63
C PRO A 282 7.47 14.14 1.55
N ARG A 283 7.09 13.12 0.77
CA ARG A 283 7.97 12.47 -0.24
C ARG A 283 7.22 12.00 -1.47
N ASP A 284 7.85 12.11 -2.65
CA ASP A 284 7.43 11.51 -3.92
C ASP A 284 8.59 10.75 -4.60
N GLY A 285 8.28 9.79 -5.47
CA GLY A 285 9.31 9.04 -6.23
C GLY A 285 10.20 8.13 -5.37
N PHE A 286 9.68 7.69 -4.22
CA PHE A 286 10.34 6.74 -3.32
C PHE A 286 9.96 5.30 -3.68
N THR A 287 10.58 4.29 -3.06
CA THR A 287 10.23 2.87 -3.23
C THR A 287 9.82 2.26 -1.88
N MET A 288 8.73 1.48 -1.85
CA MET A 288 8.30 0.72 -0.67
C MET A 288 8.53 -0.76 -0.93
N LEU A 289 9.14 -1.46 0.03
CA LEU A 289 9.32 -2.91 -0.02
C LEU A 289 8.77 -3.50 1.29
N THR A 290 7.83 -4.44 1.17
CA THR A 290 7.35 -5.22 2.31
C THR A 290 8.37 -6.29 2.69
N VAL A 291 8.67 -6.35 3.98
CA VAL A 291 9.52 -7.41 4.56
C VAL A 291 8.58 -8.40 5.26
N PRO A 292 8.40 -9.64 4.75
CA PRO A 292 7.36 -10.56 5.21
C PRO A 292 7.44 -10.97 6.69
N SER A 293 8.56 -10.74 7.38
CA SER A 293 8.78 -11.15 8.76
C SER A 293 8.38 -10.11 9.81
N LEU A 294 7.88 -8.93 9.40
CA LEU A 294 7.59 -7.82 10.32
C LEU A 294 6.23 -7.20 9.97
N THR A 295 5.39 -6.97 10.97
CA THR A 295 4.08 -6.28 10.88
C THR A 295 4.21 -4.78 10.60
N ARG A 296 5.28 -4.34 9.94
CA ARG A 296 5.56 -2.92 9.64
C ARG A 296 6.07 -2.77 8.21
N GLU A 297 5.53 -1.78 7.50
CA GLU A 297 5.89 -1.46 6.14
C GLU A 297 7.04 -0.44 6.10
N LEU A 298 7.92 -0.58 5.12
CA LEU A 298 9.10 0.26 4.99
C LEU A 298 8.98 1.22 3.80
N ALA A 299 8.93 2.53 4.09
CA ALA A 299 9.02 3.60 3.09
C ALA A 299 10.45 4.10 2.92
N ALA A 300 10.97 4.08 1.68
CA ALA A 300 12.38 4.33 1.44
C ALA A 300 12.66 5.09 0.13
N GLY A 301 13.18 6.32 0.22
CA GLY A 301 13.68 7.14 -0.90
C GLY A 301 12.81 8.39 -1.14
N GLY A 302 12.96 9.04 -2.29
CA GLY A 302 12.09 10.14 -2.76
C GLY A 302 12.59 11.55 -2.50
N ARG A 303 11.93 12.56 -3.11
CA ARG A 303 12.25 13.98 -2.91
C ARG A 303 11.60 14.50 -1.64
N THR A 304 12.35 15.12 -0.73
CA THR A 304 11.82 15.68 0.52
C THR A 304 11.67 17.21 0.46
N LEU A 305 10.66 17.74 1.16
CA LEU A 305 10.64 19.12 1.67
C LEU A 305 10.74 19.06 3.21
N ALA A 306 11.37 20.07 3.82
CA ALA A 306 11.86 20.10 5.21
C ALA A 306 10.98 19.41 6.28
N SER A 307 11.65 18.78 7.23
CA SER A 307 11.14 17.92 8.30
C SER A 307 10.35 18.65 9.38
N ALA A 308 9.24 18.05 9.82
CA ALA A 308 8.66 18.24 11.15
C ALA A 308 8.57 16.88 11.84
N GLU A 309 8.99 16.83 13.11
CA GLU A 309 8.97 15.61 13.94
C GLU A 309 7.55 15.07 14.15
N LEU A 310 7.47 13.76 14.36
CA LEU A 310 6.24 12.96 14.44
C LEU A 310 5.46 13.19 15.74
N SER A 311 4.13 13.23 15.64
CA SER A 311 3.23 12.72 16.68
C SER A 311 2.17 11.84 16.02
N CYS A 312 2.51 10.59 15.74
CA CYS A 312 1.56 9.58 15.25
C CYS A 312 0.99 8.85 16.45
N HIS A 313 0.03 9.50 17.11
CA HIS A 313 -0.81 8.83 18.08
C HIS A 313 -2.17 8.70 17.43
N HIS A 314 -2.61 7.46 17.19
CA HIS A 314 -4.05 7.24 17.09
C HIS A 314 -4.66 7.56 18.46
N ASP A 315 -5.96 7.83 18.49
CA ASP A 315 -6.63 8.03 19.76
C ASP A 315 -6.44 6.79 20.65
N LYS A 316 -6.28 6.98 21.98
CA LYS A 316 -6.11 5.90 22.96
C LYS A 316 -7.26 4.87 22.95
N CYS A 317 -8.36 5.21 22.30
CA CYS A 317 -9.57 4.41 22.15
C CYS A 317 -9.69 3.71 20.80
N THR A 318 -8.68 3.84 19.94
CA THR A 318 -8.59 3.18 18.64
C THR A 318 -7.45 2.16 18.66
N SER A 319 -7.63 1.00 18.04
CA SER A 319 -6.57 -0.01 17.94
C SER A 319 -5.54 0.40 16.88
N GLY A 320 -4.26 0.12 17.13
CA GLY A 320 -3.19 0.46 16.21
C GLY A 320 -1.80 0.10 16.75
N ILE A 321 -0.80 0.87 16.32
CA ILE A 321 0.58 0.74 16.78
C ILE A 321 0.71 1.21 18.24
N PRO A 322 1.68 0.69 19.02
CA PRO A 322 1.90 1.16 20.40
C PRO A 322 1.96 2.70 20.55
N LEU A 323 1.24 3.28 21.52
CA LEU A 323 1.18 4.74 21.77
C LEU A 323 2.39 5.29 22.56
N VAL A 324 3.59 4.84 22.20
CA VAL A 324 4.84 5.19 22.87
C VAL A 324 5.17 6.67 22.64
N GLY A 325 5.68 7.36 23.67
CA GLY A 325 6.09 8.77 23.57
C GLY A 325 4.96 9.80 23.68
N THR A 326 3.72 9.40 24.01
CA THR A 326 2.70 10.37 24.44
C THR A 326 3.06 10.97 25.80
N SER A 327 2.87 12.28 26.00
CA SER A 327 3.00 12.93 27.32
C SER A 327 1.82 12.62 28.26
N SER A 328 1.18 11.46 28.11
CA SER A 328 -0.03 11.05 28.83
C SER A 328 0.31 10.17 30.02
N ALA A 329 0.03 10.64 31.23
CA ALA A 329 0.18 9.86 32.46
C ALA A 329 -0.66 8.57 32.45
N CYS A 330 -1.81 8.61 31.77
CA CYS A 330 -2.69 7.47 31.52
C CYS A 330 -1.98 6.39 30.70
N ILE A 331 -1.43 6.74 29.54
CA ILE A 331 -0.77 5.79 28.65
C ILE A 331 0.49 5.23 29.31
N SER A 332 1.24 6.07 30.04
CA SER A 332 2.41 5.63 30.81
C SER A 332 2.04 4.58 31.88
N SER A 333 0.86 4.71 32.50
CA SER A 333 0.37 3.76 33.50
C SER A 333 -0.07 2.43 32.87
N ILE A 334 -0.69 2.48 31.69
CA ILE A 334 -1.01 1.28 30.89
C ILE A 334 0.28 0.57 30.49
N CYS A 335 1.26 1.29 29.94
CA CYS A 335 2.56 0.71 29.58
C CYS A 335 3.27 0.02 30.74
N SER A 336 3.11 0.53 31.96
CA SER A 336 3.70 -0.07 33.16
C SER A 336 2.95 -1.30 33.67
N THR A 337 1.67 -1.43 33.30
CA THR A 337 0.80 -2.53 33.71
C THR A 337 0.84 -3.66 32.67
N ASP A 338 0.69 -3.29 31.40
CA ASP A 338 0.83 -4.16 30.24
C ASP A 338 1.90 -3.63 29.27
N PRO A 339 3.14 -4.16 29.36
CA PRO A 339 4.22 -3.83 28.43
C PRO A 339 3.88 -4.18 26.96
N PHE A 340 2.95 -5.11 26.70
CA PHE A 340 2.55 -5.49 25.34
C PHE A 340 1.93 -4.29 24.60
N CYS A 341 1.10 -3.51 25.29
CA CYS A 341 0.46 -2.31 24.76
C CYS A 341 1.45 -1.26 24.23
N CYS A 342 2.66 -1.25 24.77
CA CYS A 342 3.67 -0.24 24.46
C CYS A 342 4.89 -0.76 23.70
N THR A 343 5.03 -2.08 23.57
CA THR A 343 6.15 -2.71 22.84
C THR A 343 5.70 -3.46 21.59
N THR A 344 4.45 -3.93 21.54
CA THR A 344 3.97 -4.85 20.50
C THR A 344 2.80 -4.27 19.70
N ALA A 345 1.65 -4.01 20.33
CA ALA A 345 0.46 -3.47 19.65
C ALA A 345 -0.47 -2.76 20.64
N TRP A 346 -1.21 -1.75 20.18
CA TRP A 346 -2.32 -1.16 20.93
C TRP A 346 -3.63 -1.80 20.48
N ASP A 347 -4.09 -2.85 21.16
CA ASP A 347 -5.25 -3.64 20.75
C ASP A 347 -6.50 -3.36 21.61
N ALA A 348 -7.52 -4.22 21.47
CA ALA A 348 -8.77 -4.09 22.22
C ALA A 348 -8.58 -4.25 23.75
N LEU A 349 -7.55 -5.00 24.18
CA LEU A 349 -7.22 -5.15 25.60
C LEU A 349 -6.59 -3.88 26.13
N CYS A 350 -5.67 -3.27 25.38
CA CYS A 350 -5.10 -1.97 25.72
C CYS A 350 -6.18 -0.89 25.89
N ILE A 351 -7.20 -0.89 25.02
CA ILE A 351 -8.35 0.02 25.12
C ILE A 351 -9.21 -0.28 26.36
N GLN A 352 -9.38 -1.54 26.75
CA GLN A 352 -10.05 -1.88 28.02
C GLN A 352 -9.24 -1.40 29.23
N GLU A 353 -7.92 -1.48 29.17
CA GLU A 353 -7.05 -0.94 30.20
C GLU A 353 -7.14 0.58 30.30
N VAL A 354 -7.31 1.30 29.19
CA VAL A 354 -7.61 2.75 29.22
C VAL A 354 -8.86 3.05 30.04
N ARG A 355 -9.92 2.26 29.88
CA ARG A 355 -11.19 2.46 30.62
C ARG A 355 -11.03 2.23 32.12
N THR A 356 -10.12 1.34 32.49
CA THR A 356 -9.91 0.90 33.88
C THR A 356 -8.89 1.78 34.60
N ILE A 357 -7.76 2.06 33.96
CA ILE A 357 -6.59 2.74 34.55
C ILE A 357 -6.72 4.26 34.45
N CYS A 358 -7.33 4.78 33.38
CA CYS A 358 -7.34 6.22 33.09
C CYS A 358 -8.63 6.95 33.51
N GLY A 359 -9.52 6.27 34.23
CA GLY A 359 -10.83 6.79 34.65
C GLY A 359 -11.96 6.46 33.65
N SER A 360 -13.15 6.22 34.20
CA SER A 360 -14.25 5.46 33.60
C SER A 360 -15.05 6.16 32.49
N LEU A 361 -14.48 7.11 31.74
CA LEU A 361 -15.23 7.80 30.66
C LEU A 361 -14.36 8.42 29.56
N THR A 362 -13.11 7.96 29.40
CA THR A 362 -12.19 8.62 28.44
C THR A 362 -12.11 7.96 27.06
N CYS A 363 -12.74 6.80 26.90
CA CYS A 363 -13.01 6.21 25.61
C CYS A 363 -14.51 6.06 25.45
N PRO A 364 -15.12 6.62 24.39
CA PRO A 364 -16.41 6.13 23.97
C PRO A 364 -16.23 4.63 23.78
N GLU A 365 -17.04 3.82 24.46
CA GLU A 365 -17.35 2.52 23.88
C GLU A 365 -17.76 2.82 22.44
N SER A 366 -17.19 2.09 21.46
CA SER A 366 -17.64 2.17 20.07
C SER A 366 -19.12 2.52 20.07
N GLU A 367 -19.45 3.74 19.62
CA GLU A 367 -20.78 4.31 19.86
C GLU A 367 -21.83 3.24 19.58
N GLY A 368 -22.79 3.11 20.49
CA GLY A 368 -23.84 2.10 20.49
C GLY A 368 -24.57 1.99 19.16
N SER A 369 -23.98 1.26 18.22
CA SER A 369 -24.67 0.57 17.17
C SER A 369 -24.76 -0.87 17.65
N CYS A 370 -25.91 -1.24 18.20
CA CYS A 370 -26.38 -2.59 17.96
C CYS A 370 -26.12 -2.92 16.47
N PRO A 371 -25.74 -4.15 16.11
CA PRO A 371 -25.71 -4.59 14.70
C PRO A 371 -26.95 -4.14 13.90
N HIS A 372 -28.08 -3.99 14.58
CA HIS A 372 -29.33 -3.37 14.11
C HIS A 372 -30.22 -2.96 15.30
N PRO A 373 -31.27 -2.15 15.12
CA PRO A 373 -32.22 -1.80 16.18
C PRO A 373 -32.94 -3.03 16.79
N LEU A 374 -33.36 -2.93 18.05
CA LEU A 374 -34.14 -3.98 18.76
C LEU A 374 -35.39 -4.46 18.01
N CYS A 375 -36.00 -3.58 17.21
CA CYS A 375 -37.22 -3.88 16.44
C CYS A 375 -36.94 -4.45 15.04
N THR A 376 -35.71 -4.84 14.75
CA THR A 376 -35.30 -5.39 13.46
C THR A 376 -34.63 -6.74 13.69
N PRO A 377 -34.97 -7.80 12.95
CA PRO A 377 -34.22 -9.04 13.04
C PRO A 377 -32.80 -8.90 12.48
N GLY A 378 -31.86 -9.69 12.99
CA GLY A 378 -30.48 -9.71 12.50
C GLY A 378 -29.52 -10.49 13.40
N ALA A 379 -28.26 -10.05 13.44
CA ALA A 379 -27.22 -10.67 14.26
C ALA A 379 -27.57 -10.59 15.75
N ALA A 380 -27.12 -11.58 16.53
CA ALA A 380 -27.36 -11.60 17.97
C ALA A 380 -26.94 -10.29 18.64
N LEU A 381 -27.76 -9.81 19.58
CA LEU A 381 -27.52 -8.56 20.30
C LEU A 381 -26.92 -8.86 21.69
N ALA A 382 -25.81 -8.20 22.02
CA ALA A 382 -25.13 -8.39 23.30
C ALA A 382 -25.85 -7.64 24.44
N SER A 383 -25.78 -8.17 25.66
CA SER A 383 -26.29 -7.49 26.85
C SER A 383 -25.61 -6.13 27.05
N GLY A 384 -26.36 -5.04 26.89
CA GLY A 384 -25.86 -3.66 27.01
C GLY A 384 -25.81 -2.87 25.71
N CYS A 385 -26.27 -3.44 24.59
CA CYS A 385 -26.24 -2.74 23.30
C CYS A 385 -27.38 -1.71 23.09
N ASP A 386 -28.36 -1.60 23.99
CA ASP A 386 -29.53 -0.74 23.82
C ASP A 386 -29.32 0.71 24.29
N SER A 387 -29.31 1.65 23.35
CA SER A 387 -29.23 3.08 23.66
C SER A 387 -30.56 3.59 24.27
N GLY A 388 -30.54 4.02 25.53
CA GLY A 388 -31.63 4.78 26.14
C GLY A 388 -32.81 3.97 26.71
N THR A 389 -32.72 2.64 26.74
CA THR A 389 -33.62 1.78 27.52
C THR A 389 -32.80 1.05 28.58
N ALA A 390 -33.34 0.87 29.77
CA ALA A 390 -32.60 0.26 30.88
C ALA A 390 -32.45 -1.26 30.66
N GLY A 391 -31.41 -1.67 29.92
CA GLY A 391 -31.01 -3.09 29.82
C GLY A 391 -32.06 -4.01 29.17
N CYS A 392 -32.76 -3.52 28.15
CA CYS A 392 -33.79 -4.26 27.44
C CYS A 392 -33.22 -5.51 26.76
N ALA A 393 -32.11 -5.35 26.02
CA ALA A 393 -31.45 -6.48 25.38
C ALA A 393 -31.01 -7.51 26.43
N ALA A 394 -30.41 -7.06 27.54
CA ALA A 394 -30.00 -7.94 28.63
C ALA A 394 -31.17 -8.71 29.25
N SER A 395 -32.35 -8.10 29.36
CA SER A 395 -33.55 -8.73 29.92
C SER A 395 -34.17 -9.78 28.99
N ILE A 396 -34.18 -9.50 27.67
CA ILE A 396 -34.58 -10.48 26.65
C ILE A 396 -33.60 -11.65 26.64
N CYS A 397 -32.30 -11.36 26.66
CA CYS A 397 -31.25 -12.38 26.66
C CYS A 397 -31.25 -13.27 27.92
N ALA A 398 -31.74 -12.76 29.05
CA ALA A 398 -31.93 -13.55 30.27
C ALA A 398 -33.15 -14.50 30.17
N THR A 399 -34.12 -14.16 29.32
CA THR A 399 -35.34 -14.95 29.09
C THR A 399 -35.12 -15.97 27.97
N ASP A 400 -34.53 -15.51 26.86
CA ASP A 400 -34.13 -16.32 25.73
C ASP A 400 -32.65 -16.09 25.37
N PRO A 401 -31.75 -16.97 25.83
CA PRO A 401 -30.32 -16.91 25.50
C PRO A 401 -30.03 -17.01 24.00
N TYR A 402 -30.95 -17.55 23.19
CA TYR A 402 -30.77 -17.63 21.74
C TYR A 402 -30.59 -16.24 21.11
N CYS A 403 -31.26 -15.21 21.66
CA CYS A 403 -31.22 -13.84 21.18
C CYS A 403 -29.83 -13.17 21.32
N CYS A 404 -29.00 -13.60 22.28
CA CYS A 404 -27.62 -13.10 22.46
C CYS A 404 -26.52 -14.03 21.95
N THR A 405 -26.77 -15.33 21.85
CA THR A 405 -25.72 -16.28 21.44
C THR A 405 -25.80 -16.67 19.97
N THR A 406 -26.98 -16.54 19.34
CA THR A 406 -27.22 -17.14 18.03
C THR A 406 -27.77 -16.13 17.02
N ALA A 407 -28.94 -15.54 17.26
CA ALA A 407 -29.54 -14.57 16.34
C ALA A 407 -30.65 -13.76 17.02
N TRP A 408 -30.85 -12.52 16.57
CA TRP A 408 -31.99 -11.71 16.97
C TRP A 408 -33.12 -11.90 15.96
N ASP A 409 -34.04 -12.84 16.19
CA ASP A 409 -35.08 -13.20 15.24
C ASP A 409 -36.45 -12.55 15.55
N SER A 410 -37.51 -12.97 14.87
CA SER A 410 -38.86 -12.43 15.07
C SER A 410 -39.43 -12.73 16.47
N ILE A 411 -38.93 -13.76 17.15
CA ILE A 411 -39.32 -14.09 18.53
C ILE A 411 -38.69 -13.04 19.45
N CYS A 412 -37.38 -12.80 19.32
CA CYS A 412 -36.67 -11.76 20.07
C CYS A 412 -37.32 -10.37 19.89
N VAL A 413 -37.69 -10.01 18.66
CA VAL A 413 -38.40 -8.75 18.35
C VAL A 413 -39.80 -8.72 18.99
N GLY A 414 -40.52 -9.83 19.00
CA GLY A 414 -41.85 -9.95 19.63
C GLY A 414 -41.81 -9.74 21.14
N GLU A 415 -40.70 -10.12 21.79
CA GLU A 415 -40.53 -9.95 23.23
C GLU A 415 -40.24 -8.50 23.64
N VAL A 416 -39.74 -7.65 22.72
CA VAL A 416 -39.40 -6.24 22.99
C VAL A 416 -40.57 -5.45 23.57
N ALA A 417 -41.79 -5.66 23.06
CA ALA A 417 -42.97 -4.98 23.57
C ALA A 417 -43.32 -5.43 24.99
N SER A 418 -43.20 -6.74 25.26
CA SER A 418 -43.57 -7.34 26.55
C SER A 418 -42.56 -7.10 27.67
N ILE A 419 -41.27 -7.14 27.36
CA ILE A 419 -40.18 -7.06 28.34
C ILE A 419 -39.72 -5.61 28.52
N CYS A 420 -39.74 -4.81 27.46
CA CYS A 420 -39.14 -3.47 27.46
C CYS A 420 -40.14 -2.34 27.27
N GLY A 421 -41.43 -2.64 27.08
CA GLY A 421 -42.48 -1.62 26.89
C GLY A 421 -42.32 -0.80 25.61
N LYS A 422 -41.59 -1.32 24.61
CA LYS A 422 -41.31 -0.63 23.34
C LYS A 422 -42.05 -1.31 22.19
N ASN A 423 -42.92 -0.57 21.51
CA ASN A 423 -43.68 -1.11 20.37
C ASN A 423 -42.81 -1.14 19.11
N CYS A 424 -42.72 -2.32 18.48
CA CYS A 424 -41.97 -2.57 17.25
C CYS A 424 -42.84 -2.63 15.98
N ASN A 425 -43.93 -1.83 15.95
CA ASN A 425 -44.86 -1.77 14.82
C ASN A 425 -44.24 -1.26 13.53
#